data_AF-A0A919KYM8-F1
#
_entry.id   AF-A0A919KYM8-F1
#
_cell.length_a   1.000
_cell.length_b   1.000
_cell.length_c   1.000
_cell.angle_alpha   90.00
_cell.angle_beta   90.00
_cell.angle_gamma   90.00
#
_symmetry.space_group_name_H-M   'P 1'
#
loop_
_entity.id
_entity.type
_entity.pdbx_description
1 polymer ?
#
loop_
_entity_poly.entity_id
_entity_poly.type
_entity_poly.pdbx_seq_one_letter_code
_entity_poly.pdbx_strand_id
1 'polypeptide(L)'
;MARDKAALLHLNLTDSLAGMIVPIVAWGFAILVMTEFMKEVPKELEEAARLDGAGELRVFWSVVLPTVYPLAFSDPPLLNAAGVHEPLALRTLVRLEIGDVVAWGEGRGDALPPDVVPALEAELLGLDVFATSRIESAISAVLRRLRPDLGAQARLVTFAPIEVAALDGQGKLLGRPVSELLGGRLRDSVDYSAYLFFKWGGHIGADDDEWGAALDPDGIVAQAKRLIDRYGFRSIKLKAGALHPDVEVESILALAEEFPGLPLRIDPNGAWRHDTALDVARRLDGVLEYLEDPVLGIDGMSRIHAESGLPLATNMCVVETEHILPAVRSDAVQILLSDHHYWGGLRRTKELAAICEATNMGVSMHSNSHLGVSLAAMTHVAAAIPNLAYTCDTHFPWNRAAFTDALPRY
;
A
#
# COMPACT_ATOMS: atom_id res chain seq x y z
N MET A 1 -27.40 -32.39 -15.50
CA MET A 1 -25.94 -32.64 -15.62
C MET A 1 -25.26 -31.81 -14.56
N ALA A 2 -24.90 -32.47 -13.47
CA ALA A 2 -24.14 -31.90 -12.37
C ALA A 2 -22.66 -32.25 -12.58
N ARG A 3 -21.77 -31.26 -12.52
CA ARG A 3 -20.40 -31.30 -11.97
C ARG A 3 -19.65 -29.99 -12.31
N ASP A 4 -18.76 -29.60 -11.39
CA ASP A 4 -17.66 -28.64 -11.54
C ASP A 4 -17.80 -27.19 -11.03
N LYS A 5 -18.43 -26.97 -9.86
CA LYS A 5 -18.26 -25.70 -9.11
C LYS A 5 -18.15 -25.82 -7.57
N ALA A 6 -17.63 -26.92 -7.04
CA ALA A 6 -17.37 -27.01 -5.59
C ALA A 6 -16.16 -27.89 -5.28
N ALA A 7 -15.00 -27.27 -5.12
CA ALA A 7 -13.82 -27.90 -4.52
C ALA A 7 -12.89 -26.84 -3.89
N LEU A 8 -13.41 -26.02 -2.98
CA LEU A 8 -12.61 -25.43 -1.91
C LEU A 8 -13.41 -25.64 -0.63
N LEU A 9 -13.15 -26.81 -0.05
CA LEU A 9 -13.81 -27.38 1.10
C LEU A 9 -13.50 -26.60 2.38
N HIS A 10 -14.49 -26.65 3.27
CA HIS A 10 -14.43 -26.53 4.73
C HIS A 10 -13.20 -27.20 5.38
N LEU A 11 -12.03 -26.60 5.28
CA LEU A 11 -10.88 -26.98 6.10
C LEU A 11 -10.89 -26.11 7.36
N ASN A 12 -11.29 -26.72 8.48
CA ASN A 12 -11.16 -26.08 9.78
C ASN A 12 -9.69 -26.11 10.18
N LEU A 13 -8.94 -25.08 9.79
CA LEU A 13 -7.49 -24.97 10.02
C LEU A 13 -7.15 -24.38 11.40
N THR A 14 -8.13 -23.84 12.11
CA THR A 14 -7.97 -23.36 13.49
C THR A 14 -7.56 -24.51 14.39
N ASP A 15 -6.49 -24.31 15.16
CA ASP A 15 -5.94 -25.29 16.11
C ASP A 15 -5.42 -26.60 15.46
N SER A 16 -4.90 -26.50 14.23
CA SER A 16 -4.34 -27.63 13.50
C SER A 16 -2.89 -27.40 13.07
N LEU A 17 -2.10 -28.48 13.06
CA LEU A 17 -0.73 -28.50 12.54
C LEU A 17 -0.67 -28.06 11.08
N ALA A 18 -1.69 -28.39 10.28
CA ALA A 18 -1.81 -27.94 8.89
C ALA A 18 -2.03 -26.42 8.79
N GLY A 19 -2.82 -25.83 9.70
CA GLY A 19 -3.02 -24.39 9.80
C GLY A 19 -1.75 -23.62 10.16
N MET A 20 -0.83 -24.25 10.90
CA MET A 20 0.51 -23.70 11.16
C MET A 20 1.49 -23.93 10.00
N ILE A 21 1.40 -25.06 9.29
CA ILE A 21 2.32 -25.41 8.20
C ILE A 21 2.04 -24.61 6.92
N VAL A 22 0.78 -24.32 6.59
CA VAL A 22 0.43 -23.63 5.34
C VAL A 22 1.06 -22.24 5.23
N PRO A 23 1.04 -21.37 6.27
CA PRO A 23 1.81 -20.13 6.29
C PRO A 23 3.32 -20.35 6.15
N ILE A 24 3.87 -21.43 6.73
CA ILE A 24 5.29 -21.78 6.62
C ILE A 24 5.68 -22.21 5.19
N VAL A 25 4.76 -22.85 4.46
CA VAL A 25 4.97 -23.17 3.03
C VAL A 25 4.90 -21.90 2.17
N ALA A 26 4.02 -20.95 2.50
CA ALA A 26 4.04 -19.62 1.90
C ALA A 26 5.35 -18.85 2.24
N TRP A 27 5.92 -19.07 3.42
CA TRP A 27 7.25 -18.61 3.85
C TRP A 27 8.40 -19.09 2.95
N GLY A 28 8.33 -20.34 2.48
CA GLY A 28 9.30 -20.89 1.53
C GLY A 28 9.22 -20.24 0.15
N PHE A 29 8.07 -19.67 -0.23
CA PHE A 29 7.88 -19.01 -1.52
C PHE A 29 8.72 -17.73 -1.62
N ALA A 30 8.81 -16.92 -0.57
CA ALA A 30 9.66 -15.73 -0.57
C ALA A 30 11.16 -16.08 -0.76
N ILE A 31 11.63 -17.16 -0.13
CA ILE A 31 12.99 -17.69 -0.34
C ILE A 31 13.15 -18.19 -1.77
N LEU A 32 12.14 -18.85 -2.34
CA LEU A 32 12.19 -19.38 -3.70
C LEU A 32 12.19 -18.25 -4.73
N VAL A 33 11.39 -17.20 -4.52
CA VAL A 33 11.38 -15.97 -5.31
C VAL A 33 12.72 -15.26 -5.22
N MET A 34 13.26 -15.07 -4.01
CA MET A 34 14.57 -14.47 -3.81
C MET A 34 15.69 -15.31 -4.45
N THR A 35 15.59 -16.64 -4.39
CA THR A 35 16.59 -17.56 -4.95
C THR A 35 16.56 -17.59 -6.47
N GLU A 36 15.38 -17.58 -7.11
CA GLU A 36 15.27 -17.44 -8.56
C GLU A 36 15.76 -16.05 -9.01
N PHE A 37 15.42 -14.98 -8.29
CA PHE A 37 15.92 -13.64 -8.57
C PHE A 37 17.46 -13.57 -8.48
N MET A 38 18.04 -14.17 -7.45
CA MET A 38 19.49 -14.21 -7.26
C MET A 38 20.20 -15.01 -8.36
N LYS A 39 19.53 -15.95 -9.03
CA LYS A 39 20.08 -16.70 -10.17
C LYS A 39 20.11 -15.89 -11.46
N GLU A 40 19.36 -14.79 -11.54
CA GLU A 40 19.27 -13.91 -12.71
C GLU A 40 20.32 -12.79 -12.70
N VAL A 41 21.02 -12.59 -11.59
CA VAL A 41 22.15 -11.65 -11.51
C VAL A 41 23.25 -12.12 -12.48
N PRO A 42 23.66 -11.29 -13.45
CA PRO A 42 24.68 -11.68 -14.43
C PRO A 42 25.97 -12.09 -13.72
N LYS A 43 26.41 -13.33 -13.94
CA LYS A 43 27.64 -13.86 -13.31
C LYS A 43 28.86 -13.05 -13.71
N GLU A 44 28.81 -12.40 -14.85
CA GLU A 44 29.84 -11.51 -15.38
C GLU A 44 30.07 -10.30 -14.46
N LEU A 45 29.05 -9.81 -13.75
CA LEU A 45 29.19 -8.71 -12.78
C LEU A 45 29.88 -9.18 -11.49
N GLU A 46 29.56 -10.39 -11.02
CA GLU A 46 30.28 -11.00 -9.90
C GLU A 46 31.74 -11.29 -10.27
N GLU A 47 31.98 -11.82 -11.47
CA GLU A 47 33.31 -12.12 -11.99
C GLU A 47 34.14 -10.84 -12.19
N ALA A 48 33.55 -9.76 -12.71
CA ALA A 48 34.21 -8.46 -12.81
C ALA A 48 34.58 -7.91 -11.42
N ALA A 49 33.68 -7.98 -10.45
CA ALA A 49 33.94 -7.55 -9.08
C ALA A 49 35.04 -8.39 -8.41
N ARG A 50 35.08 -9.70 -8.67
CA ARG A 50 36.16 -10.60 -8.22
C ARG A 50 37.50 -10.26 -8.88
N LEU A 51 37.51 -9.95 -10.18
CA LEU A 51 38.70 -9.51 -10.91
C LEU A 51 39.25 -8.17 -10.37
N ASP A 52 38.36 -7.29 -9.90
CA ASP A 52 38.70 -6.03 -9.22
C ASP A 52 39.06 -6.21 -7.72
N GLY A 53 39.18 -7.45 -7.25
CA GLY A 53 39.65 -7.79 -5.90
C GLY A 53 38.59 -7.72 -4.80
N ALA A 54 37.30 -7.71 -5.13
CA ALA A 54 36.23 -7.82 -4.15
C ALA A 54 36.10 -9.28 -3.64
N GLY A 55 36.13 -9.47 -2.32
CA GLY A 55 35.79 -10.77 -1.70
C GLY A 55 34.29 -11.04 -1.73
N GLU A 56 33.87 -12.29 -1.52
CA GLU A 56 32.47 -12.74 -1.66
C GLU A 56 31.44 -11.88 -0.90
N LEU A 57 31.75 -11.48 0.34
CA LEU A 57 30.90 -10.58 1.12
C LEU A 57 30.74 -9.21 0.45
N ARG A 58 31.82 -8.66 -0.13
CA ARG A 58 31.79 -7.38 -0.83
C ARG A 58 31.08 -7.49 -2.17
N VAL A 59 31.26 -8.59 -2.90
CA VAL A 59 30.50 -8.87 -4.14
C VAL A 59 28.99 -8.92 -3.84
N PHE A 60 28.60 -9.65 -2.80
CA PHE A 60 27.20 -9.72 -2.39
C PHE A 60 26.62 -8.33 -2.04
N TRP A 61 27.28 -7.57 -1.16
CA TRP A 61 26.76 -6.29 -0.67
C TRP A 61 26.90 -5.13 -1.66
N SER A 62 27.94 -5.10 -2.49
CA SER A 62 28.26 -3.96 -3.36
C SER A 62 27.91 -4.16 -4.83
N VAL A 63 27.65 -5.40 -5.25
CA VAL A 63 27.33 -5.73 -6.66
C VAL A 63 26.00 -6.44 -6.75
N VAL A 64 25.79 -7.53 -6.00
CA VAL A 64 24.55 -8.32 -6.12
C VAL A 64 23.34 -7.57 -5.54
N LEU A 65 23.40 -7.16 -4.27
CA LEU A 65 22.30 -6.44 -3.62
C LEU A 65 21.90 -5.15 -4.38
N PRO A 66 22.86 -4.35 -4.91
CA PRO A 66 22.51 -3.15 -5.64
C PRO A 66 21.95 -3.35 -7.05
N THR A 67 22.30 -4.47 -7.69
CA THR A 67 21.80 -4.81 -9.03
C THR A 67 20.36 -5.31 -8.98
N VAL A 68 19.88 -5.70 -7.80
CA VAL A 68 18.60 -6.40 -7.63
C VAL A 68 17.44 -5.44 -7.26
N TYR A 69 17.70 -4.35 -6.54
CA TYR A 69 16.77 -3.58 -5.68
C TYR A 69 15.22 -3.63 -5.87
N PRO A 70 14.52 -4.68 -5.39
CA PRO A 70 13.54 -4.45 -4.36
C PRO A 70 14.24 -3.93 -3.10
N LEU A 71 13.81 -2.80 -2.56
CA LEU A 71 14.29 -2.28 -1.29
C LEU A 71 13.48 -2.92 -0.16
N ALA A 72 14.19 -3.63 0.73
CA ALA A 72 13.63 -4.13 1.97
C ALA A 72 13.92 -3.14 3.10
N PHE A 73 12.93 -2.84 3.93
CA PHE A 73 13.12 -2.04 5.15
C PHE A 73 12.36 -2.64 6.33
N SER A 74 12.80 -2.34 7.55
CA SER A 74 12.21 -2.95 8.74
C SER A 74 10.80 -2.42 8.98
N ASP A 75 9.89 -3.35 9.18
CA ASP A 75 8.49 -3.08 9.52
C ASP A 75 8.19 -3.71 10.90
N PRO A 76 7.48 -3.02 11.81
CA PRO A 76 7.09 -3.59 13.09
C PRO A 76 6.08 -4.75 12.96
N PRO A 77 5.84 -5.56 14.01
CA PRO A 77 4.83 -6.63 13.99
C PRO A 77 3.40 -6.06 14.12
N LEU A 78 2.98 -5.28 13.12
CA LEU A 78 1.66 -4.66 13.03
C LEU A 78 0.61 -5.72 12.68
N LEU A 79 -0.42 -5.87 13.52
CA LEU A 79 -1.49 -6.84 13.35
C LEU A 79 -2.59 -6.30 12.44
N ASN A 80 -3.15 -7.18 11.61
CA ASN A 80 -4.27 -6.88 10.73
C ASN A 80 -5.10 -8.17 10.45
N ALA A 81 -6.18 -8.05 9.69
CA ALA A 81 -7.06 -9.18 9.35
C ALA A 81 -6.36 -10.35 8.61
N ALA A 82 -5.23 -10.10 7.94
CA ALA A 82 -4.45 -11.11 7.23
C ALA A 82 -3.33 -11.73 8.10
N GLY A 83 -3.12 -11.25 9.33
CA GLY A 83 -2.12 -11.76 10.26
C GLY A 83 -1.29 -10.64 10.87
N VAL A 84 0.03 -10.73 10.70
CA VAL A 84 1.00 -9.76 11.22
C VAL A 84 1.98 -9.39 10.11
N HIS A 85 2.39 -8.12 10.07
CA HIS A 85 3.45 -7.68 9.17
C HIS A 85 4.74 -8.48 9.43
N GLU A 86 5.49 -8.77 8.37
CA GLU A 86 6.78 -9.44 8.48
C GLU A 86 7.87 -8.45 8.93
N PRO A 87 9.05 -8.94 9.38
CA PRO A 87 10.16 -8.06 9.79
C PRO A 87 10.66 -7.11 8.70
N LEU A 88 10.41 -7.43 7.42
CA LEU A 88 10.84 -6.66 6.28
C LEU A 88 9.65 -6.40 5.34
N ALA A 89 9.41 -5.13 5.02
CA ALA A 89 8.53 -4.72 3.94
C ALA A 89 9.33 -4.55 2.65
N LEU A 90 8.76 -4.99 1.52
CA LEU A 90 9.40 -4.93 0.20
C LEU A 90 8.77 -3.85 -0.69
N ARG A 91 9.62 -3.06 -1.35
CA ARG A 91 9.24 -2.04 -2.36
C ARG A 91 10.10 -2.17 -3.59
N THR A 92 9.61 -1.71 -4.73
CA THR A 92 10.43 -1.61 -5.95
C THR A 92 10.73 -0.15 -6.25
N LEU A 93 12.00 0.20 -6.39
CA LEU A 93 12.40 1.54 -6.83
C LEU A 93 12.67 1.54 -8.33
N VAL A 94 12.10 2.52 -9.03
CA VAL A 94 12.37 2.77 -10.45
C VAL A 94 13.23 4.02 -10.55
N ARG A 95 14.40 3.88 -11.17
CA ARG A 95 15.31 4.99 -11.48
C ARG A 95 15.37 5.18 -12.98
N LEU A 96 15.00 6.37 -13.45
CA LEU A 96 15.16 6.76 -14.85
C LEU A 96 16.35 7.72 -14.99
N GLU A 97 17.18 7.49 -15.99
CA GLU A 97 18.24 8.41 -16.43
C GLU A 97 17.79 9.11 -17.71
N ILE A 98 17.70 10.45 -17.67
CA ILE A 98 17.16 11.29 -18.74
C ILE A 98 18.19 12.38 -19.05
N GLY A 99 19.18 12.04 -19.87
CA GLY A 99 20.39 12.85 -20.01
C GLY A 99 21.08 12.97 -18.65
N ASP A 100 21.28 14.21 -18.17
CA ASP A 100 21.87 14.49 -16.86
C ASP A 100 20.86 14.44 -15.69
N VAL A 101 19.57 14.22 -15.97
CA VAL A 101 18.51 14.18 -14.96
C VAL A 101 18.29 12.76 -14.48
N VAL A 102 18.32 12.54 -13.16
CA VAL A 102 17.90 11.28 -12.53
C VAL A 102 16.53 11.48 -11.90
N ALA A 103 15.60 10.57 -12.19
CA ALA A 103 14.24 10.60 -11.67
C ALA A 103 13.83 9.30 -11.00
N TRP A 104 12.90 9.38 -10.04
CA TRP A 104 12.57 8.30 -9.14
C TRP A 104 11.08 8.01 -9.06
N GLY A 105 10.73 6.74 -8.99
CA GLY A 105 9.41 6.24 -8.64
C GLY A 105 9.52 5.05 -7.69
N GLU A 106 8.44 4.76 -6.99
CA GLU A 106 8.37 3.66 -6.03
C GLU A 106 7.05 2.92 -6.20
N GLY A 107 7.14 1.60 -6.24
CA GLY A 107 6.00 0.70 -6.37
C GLY A 107 6.01 -0.33 -5.26
N ARG A 108 4.96 -1.16 -5.23
CA ARG A 108 4.93 -2.36 -4.40
C ARG A 108 6.11 -3.27 -4.71
N GLY A 109 6.53 -4.11 -3.78
CA GLY A 109 7.64 -5.06 -3.99
C GLY A 109 7.42 -6.05 -5.14
N ASP A 110 6.19 -6.24 -5.58
CA ASP A 110 5.80 -7.09 -6.72
C ASP A 110 5.47 -6.30 -7.99
N ALA A 111 5.73 -4.98 -8.02
CA ALA A 111 5.25 -4.13 -9.10
C ALA A 111 5.90 -4.44 -10.47
N LEU A 112 7.15 -4.91 -10.45
CA LEU A 112 7.91 -5.27 -11.64
C LEU A 112 8.32 -6.74 -11.54
N PRO A 113 7.57 -7.67 -12.16
CA PRO A 113 7.97 -9.07 -12.22
C PRO A 113 9.36 -9.18 -12.89
N PRO A 114 10.32 -9.91 -12.30
CA PRO A 114 11.71 -9.92 -12.78
C PRO A 114 11.82 -10.38 -14.24
N ASP A 115 11.02 -11.37 -14.60
CA ASP A 115 10.97 -11.98 -15.93
C ASP A 115 10.53 -11.02 -17.05
N VAL A 116 9.86 -9.92 -16.72
CA VAL A 116 9.44 -8.91 -17.70
C VAL A 116 10.39 -7.72 -17.79
N VAL A 117 11.25 -7.49 -16.78
CA VAL A 117 12.11 -6.31 -16.70
C VAL A 117 13.00 -6.14 -17.94
N PRO A 118 13.73 -7.16 -18.44
CA PRO A 118 14.57 -6.98 -19.63
C PRO A 118 13.78 -6.55 -20.88
N ALA A 119 12.55 -7.05 -21.03
CA ALA A 119 11.68 -6.67 -22.13
C ALA A 119 11.09 -5.27 -21.95
N LEU A 120 10.78 -4.87 -20.72
CA LEU A 120 10.38 -3.50 -20.42
C LEU A 120 11.52 -2.52 -20.73
N GLU A 121 12.75 -2.80 -20.30
CA GLU A 121 13.91 -1.96 -20.62
C GLU A 121 14.08 -1.80 -22.13
N ALA A 122 14.06 -2.91 -22.88
CA ALA A 122 14.21 -2.88 -24.33
C ALA A 122 13.14 -2.04 -25.06
N GLU A 123 11.91 -2.05 -24.56
CA GLU A 123 10.77 -1.33 -25.18
C GLU A 123 10.63 0.11 -24.69
N LEU A 124 11.11 0.42 -23.48
CA LEU A 124 10.98 1.74 -22.85
C LEU A 124 12.19 2.64 -23.10
N LEU A 125 13.39 2.08 -23.29
CA LEU A 125 14.58 2.88 -23.56
C LEU A 125 14.42 3.69 -24.86
N GLY A 126 14.75 4.97 -24.78
CA GLY A 126 14.59 5.93 -25.89
C GLY A 126 13.17 6.49 -26.05
N LEU A 127 12.19 6.06 -25.24
CA LEU A 127 10.91 6.75 -25.16
C LEU A 127 11.06 8.09 -24.44
N ASP A 128 10.27 9.06 -24.90
CA ASP A 128 10.16 10.37 -24.26
C ASP A 128 9.34 10.24 -22.97
N VAL A 129 9.88 10.74 -21.84
CA VAL A 129 9.20 10.72 -20.54
C VAL A 129 7.91 11.53 -20.51
N PHE A 130 7.70 12.48 -21.43
CA PHE A 130 6.43 13.18 -21.62
C PHE A 130 5.36 12.31 -22.29
N ALA A 131 5.76 11.24 -22.99
CA ALA A 131 4.85 10.35 -23.70
C ALA A 131 4.33 9.21 -22.79
N THR A 132 3.76 9.55 -21.64
CA THR A 132 3.30 8.56 -20.63
C THR A 132 2.28 7.55 -21.18
N SER A 133 1.42 7.95 -22.12
CA SER A 133 0.51 7.01 -22.80
C SER A 133 1.24 5.98 -23.67
N ARG A 134 2.38 6.34 -24.28
CA ARG A 134 3.22 5.40 -25.03
C ARG A 134 3.93 4.44 -24.08
N ILE A 135 4.42 4.95 -22.94
CA ILE A 135 5.02 4.14 -21.87
C ILE A 135 4.00 3.12 -21.35
N GLU A 136 2.78 3.55 -21.00
CA GLU A 136 1.71 2.63 -20.54
C GLU A 136 1.38 1.56 -21.59
N SER A 137 1.28 1.97 -22.86
CA SER A 137 1.00 1.06 -23.97
C SER A 137 2.11 0.02 -24.17
N ALA A 138 3.38 0.43 -24.06
CA ALA A 138 4.54 -0.47 -24.17
C ALA A 138 4.56 -1.49 -23.03
N ILE A 139 4.39 -1.03 -21.78
CA ILE A 139 4.29 -1.89 -20.60
C ILE A 139 3.15 -2.90 -20.76
N SER A 140 1.97 -2.42 -21.17
CA SER A 140 0.82 -3.29 -21.42
C SER A 140 1.08 -4.34 -22.50
N ALA A 141 1.80 -3.99 -23.58
CA ALA A 141 2.14 -4.90 -24.65
C ALA A 141 3.13 -5.99 -24.18
N VAL A 142 4.16 -5.61 -23.42
CA VAL A 142 5.13 -6.55 -22.83
C VAL A 142 4.45 -7.52 -21.89
N LEU A 143 3.64 -7.03 -20.94
CA LEU A 143 2.92 -7.87 -19.98
C LEU A 143 1.94 -8.81 -20.67
N ARG A 144 1.18 -8.35 -21.68
CA ARG A 144 0.29 -9.26 -22.45
C ARG A 144 1.04 -10.36 -23.19
N ARG A 145 2.28 -10.09 -23.61
CA ARG A 145 3.11 -11.05 -24.36
C ARG A 145 3.79 -12.06 -23.45
N LEU A 146 4.36 -11.62 -22.33
CA LEU A 146 5.18 -12.46 -21.46
C LEU A 146 4.40 -13.03 -20.27
N ARG A 147 3.39 -12.29 -19.79
CA ARG A 147 2.58 -12.61 -18.62
C ARG A 147 1.07 -12.45 -18.91
N PRO A 148 0.52 -13.18 -19.89
CA PRO A 148 -0.90 -13.10 -20.25
C PRO A 148 -1.84 -13.56 -19.11
N ASP A 149 -1.30 -14.26 -18.11
CA ASP A 149 -1.98 -14.63 -16.87
C ASP A 149 -2.34 -13.40 -16.00
N LEU A 150 -1.61 -12.29 -16.16
CA LEU A 150 -1.81 -11.08 -15.37
C LEU A 150 -2.97 -10.22 -15.91
N GLY A 151 -3.84 -9.81 -14.97
CA GLY A 151 -5.02 -8.99 -15.24
C GLY A 151 -4.72 -7.52 -15.59
N ALA A 152 -5.78 -6.73 -15.73
CA ALA A 152 -5.66 -5.29 -16.02
C ALA A 152 -4.97 -4.52 -14.89
N GLN A 153 -5.29 -4.84 -13.64
CA GLN A 153 -4.70 -4.22 -12.47
C GLN A 153 -3.17 -4.39 -12.43
N ALA A 154 -2.65 -5.58 -12.68
CA ALA A 154 -1.20 -5.82 -12.70
C ALA A 154 -0.46 -4.91 -13.69
N ARG A 155 -1.08 -4.60 -14.84
CA ARG A 155 -0.52 -3.64 -15.81
C ARG A 155 -0.44 -2.22 -15.25
N LEU A 156 -1.45 -1.79 -14.49
CA LEU A 156 -1.45 -0.50 -13.82
C LEU A 156 -0.46 -0.45 -12.67
N VAL A 157 -0.34 -1.53 -11.90
CA VAL A 157 0.64 -1.67 -10.83
C VAL A 157 2.07 -1.56 -11.38
N THR A 158 2.38 -2.21 -12.50
CA THR A 158 3.69 -2.07 -13.16
C THR A 158 3.91 -0.68 -13.75
N PHE A 159 2.87 -0.06 -14.30
CA PHE A 159 2.95 1.27 -14.87
C PHE A 159 3.18 2.37 -13.82
N ALA A 160 2.53 2.27 -12.66
CA ALA A 160 2.53 3.31 -11.63
C ALA A 160 3.92 3.84 -11.24
N PRO A 161 4.90 3.01 -10.82
CA PRO A 161 6.20 3.54 -10.42
C PRO A 161 7.00 4.13 -11.60
N ILE A 162 6.79 3.64 -12.82
CA ILE A 162 7.43 4.19 -14.02
C ILE A 162 6.80 5.54 -14.38
N GLU A 163 5.49 5.71 -14.23
CA GLU A 163 4.80 6.98 -14.42
C GLU A 163 5.24 8.04 -13.40
N VAL A 164 5.37 7.66 -12.13
CA VAL A 164 5.88 8.54 -11.08
C VAL A 164 7.30 9.01 -11.41
N ALA A 165 8.19 8.10 -11.81
CA ALA A 165 9.55 8.45 -12.23
C ALA A 165 9.55 9.34 -13.48
N ALA A 166 8.67 9.10 -14.45
CA ALA A 166 8.53 9.95 -15.62
C ALA A 166 8.06 11.37 -15.24
N LEU A 167 7.09 11.51 -14.31
CA LEU A 167 6.63 12.81 -13.82
C LEU A 167 7.70 13.56 -13.01
N ASP A 168 8.47 12.87 -12.17
CA ASP A 168 9.62 13.46 -11.49
C ASP A 168 10.66 13.98 -12.50
N GLY A 169 10.94 13.19 -13.55
CA GLY A 169 11.81 13.58 -14.66
C GLY A 169 11.29 14.81 -15.42
N GLN A 170 10.01 14.83 -15.77
CA GLN A 170 9.35 15.99 -16.38
C GLN A 170 9.48 17.23 -15.49
N GLY A 171 9.27 17.08 -14.18
CA GLY A 171 9.36 18.18 -13.22
C GLY A 171 10.75 18.77 -13.16
N LYS A 172 11.78 17.91 -13.06
CA LYS A 172 13.19 18.31 -13.04
C LYS A 172 13.63 19.00 -14.33
N LEU A 173 13.25 18.45 -15.49
CA LEU A 173 13.55 19.05 -16.80
C LEU A 173 12.92 20.45 -16.97
N LEU A 174 11.72 20.65 -16.42
CA LEU A 174 10.98 21.91 -16.52
C LEU A 174 11.24 22.88 -15.35
N GLY A 175 11.97 22.46 -14.31
CA GLY A 175 12.13 23.23 -13.08
C GLY A 175 10.81 23.47 -12.33
N ARG A 176 9.90 22.48 -12.33
CA ARG A 176 8.56 22.56 -11.71
C ARG A 176 8.29 21.36 -10.79
N PRO A 177 7.58 21.55 -9.66
CA PRO A 177 7.12 20.42 -8.85
C PRO A 177 6.07 19.58 -9.59
N VAL A 178 6.01 18.29 -9.28
CA VAL A 178 5.06 17.34 -9.91
C VAL A 178 3.61 17.79 -9.77
N SER A 179 3.24 18.40 -8.64
CA SER A 179 1.89 18.95 -8.43
C SER A 179 1.49 20.00 -9.48
N GLU A 180 2.44 20.77 -10.03
CA GLU A 180 2.17 21.73 -11.11
C GLU A 180 1.91 21.02 -12.45
N LEU A 181 2.53 19.87 -12.69
CA LEU A 181 2.27 19.02 -13.86
C LEU A 181 0.89 18.34 -13.79
N LEU A 182 0.32 18.28 -12.59
CA LEU A 182 -1.00 17.75 -12.27
C LEU A 182 -2.07 18.85 -12.23
N GLY A 183 -1.77 20.06 -12.69
CA GLY A 183 -2.72 21.18 -12.77
C GLY A 183 -2.60 22.22 -11.66
N GLY A 184 -1.52 22.16 -10.87
CA GLY A 184 -1.25 23.10 -9.78
C GLY A 184 -1.70 22.57 -8.42
N ARG A 185 -0.91 22.86 -7.39
CA ARG A 185 -1.33 22.55 -6.01
C ARG A 185 -2.45 23.50 -5.57
N LEU A 186 -3.43 22.95 -4.86
CA LEU A 186 -4.57 23.67 -4.27
C LEU A 186 -4.41 23.90 -2.77
N ARG A 187 -3.36 23.31 -2.19
CA ARG A 187 -2.97 23.42 -0.78
C ARG A 187 -1.45 23.33 -0.67
N ASP A 188 -0.87 24.09 0.26
CA ASP A 188 0.58 24.10 0.49
C ASP A 188 1.04 22.94 1.40
N SER A 189 0.12 22.29 2.11
CA SER A 189 0.34 21.09 2.92
C SER A 189 -0.78 20.08 2.69
N VAL A 190 -0.46 18.79 2.87
CA VAL A 190 -1.43 17.68 2.82
C VAL A 190 -1.52 17.07 4.20
N ASP A 191 -2.73 16.92 4.72
CA ASP A 191 -2.98 16.30 6.01
C ASP A 191 -3.01 14.78 5.89
N TYR A 192 -2.37 14.12 6.84
CA TYR A 192 -2.32 12.67 6.98
C TYR A 192 -2.98 12.21 8.28
N SER A 193 -3.42 10.96 8.36
CA SER A 193 -3.98 10.34 9.57
C SER A 193 -2.89 9.67 10.41
N ALA A 194 -3.07 9.66 11.74
CA ALA A 194 -2.34 8.76 12.62
C ALA A 194 -2.86 7.34 12.40
N TYR A 195 -2.07 6.52 11.69
CA TYR A 195 -2.46 5.16 11.35
C TYR A 195 -2.02 4.19 12.46
N LEU A 196 -2.96 3.85 13.33
CA LEU A 196 -2.77 2.99 14.50
C LEU A 196 -2.96 1.53 14.16
N PHE A 197 -2.25 0.67 14.88
CA PHE A 197 -2.31 -0.78 14.76
C PHE A 197 -2.25 -1.42 16.14
N PHE A 198 -3.03 -2.49 16.33
CA PHE A 198 -2.66 -3.48 17.32
C PHE A 198 -1.32 -4.09 16.93
N LYS A 199 -0.42 -4.30 17.88
CA LYS A 199 0.93 -4.84 17.59
C LYS A 199 1.53 -5.56 18.78
N TRP A 200 2.37 -6.55 18.51
CA TRP A 200 3.28 -7.10 19.51
C TRP A 200 4.40 -6.12 19.85
N GLY A 201 5.09 -6.32 20.96
CA GLY A 201 6.21 -5.47 21.37
C GLY A 201 7.36 -5.49 20.37
N GLY A 202 7.72 -6.67 19.89
CA GLY A 202 8.67 -6.93 18.81
C GLY A 202 8.31 -8.20 18.05
N HIS A 203 9.05 -8.50 16.98
CA HIS A 203 8.90 -9.76 16.26
C HIS A 203 9.29 -10.95 17.15
N ILE A 204 8.75 -12.14 16.87
CA ILE A 204 9.05 -13.34 17.66
C ILE A 204 10.57 -13.59 17.66
N GLY A 205 11.16 -13.61 18.87
CA GLY A 205 12.60 -13.82 19.04
C GLY A 205 13.46 -12.55 18.92
N ALA A 206 12.84 -11.38 18.73
CA ALA A 206 13.49 -10.07 18.79
C ALA A 206 13.09 -9.33 20.07
N ASP A 207 13.89 -8.34 20.47
CA ASP A 207 13.53 -7.41 21.54
C ASP A 207 12.36 -6.52 21.13
N ASP A 208 11.70 -5.96 22.15
CA ASP A 208 10.66 -4.96 21.95
C ASP A 208 11.20 -3.75 21.19
N ASP A 209 10.37 -3.27 20.29
CA ASP A 209 10.63 -2.15 19.44
C ASP A 209 10.29 -0.83 20.20
N GLU A 210 10.76 0.34 19.74
CA GLU A 210 10.54 1.63 20.41
C GLU A 210 9.07 1.97 20.72
N TRP A 211 8.09 1.34 20.05
CA TRP A 211 6.66 1.55 20.23
C TRP A 211 6.06 0.67 21.31
N GLY A 212 6.69 -0.45 21.67
CA GLY A 212 6.12 -1.45 22.57
C GLY A 212 4.85 -2.10 22.02
N ALA A 213 4.22 -2.94 22.84
CA ALA A 213 2.98 -3.61 22.48
C ALA A 213 1.76 -2.67 22.61
N ALA A 214 0.78 -2.87 21.74
CA ALA A 214 -0.55 -2.27 21.85
C ALA A 214 -1.58 -3.36 21.52
N LEU A 215 -2.19 -3.94 22.55
CA LEU A 215 -3.09 -5.09 22.43
C LEU A 215 -4.44 -4.87 23.14
N ASP A 216 -4.67 -3.64 23.59
CA ASP A 216 -5.84 -3.19 24.35
C ASP A 216 -6.07 -1.68 24.11
N PRO A 217 -7.21 -1.12 24.59
CA PRO A 217 -7.52 0.29 24.41
C PRO A 217 -6.45 1.25 24.94
N ASP A 218 -5.87 0.97 26.11
CA ASP A 218 -4.84 1.82 26.73
C ASP A 218 -3.58 1.90 25.86
N GLY A 219 -3.14 0.75 25.33
CA GLY A 219 -2.02 0.69 24.39
C GLY A 219 -2.27 1.44 23.09
N ILE A 220 -3.48 1.36 22.55
CA ILE A 220 -3.88 2.12 21.35
C ILE A 220 -3.90 3.63 21.62
N VAL A 221 -4.44 4.06 22.76
CA VAL A 221 -4.42 5.48 23.17
C VAL A 221 -2.98 5.99 23.37
N ALA A 222 -2.12 5.21 24.03
CA ALA A 222 -0.71 5.56 24.20
C ALA A 222 0.03 5.68 22.86
N GLN A 223 -0.25 4.77 21.91
CA GLN A 223 0.28 4.81 20.56
C GLN A 223 -0.17 6.07 19.81
N ALA A 224 -1.46 6.43 19.92
CA ALA A 224 -2.03 7.65 19.34
C ALA A 224 -1.37 8.92 19.89
N LYS A 225 -1.24 9.03 21.23
CA LYS A 225 -0.56 10.16 21.89
C LYS A 225 0.82 10.38 21.30
N ARG A 226 1.62 9.31 21.20
CA ARG A 226 2.98 9.39 20.67
C ARG A 226 3.03 9.82 19.20
N LEU A 227 2.14 9.29 18.36
CA LEU A 227 2.07 9.68 16.95
C LEU A 227 1.64 11.14 16.79
N ILE A 228 0.65 11.58 17.55
CA ILE A 228 0.15 12.96 17.51
C ILE A 228 1.19 13.93 18.07
N ASP A 229 1.84 13.62 19.20
CA ASP A 229 2.89 14.47 19.79
C ASP A 229 4.09 14.61 18.84
N ARG A 230 4.46 13.54 18.12
CA ARG A 230 5.63 13.53 17.23
C ARG A 230 5.35 14.17 15.87
N TYR A 231 4.16 13.98 15.29
CA TYR A 231 3.86 14.37 13.90
C TYR A 231 2.73 15.38 13.76
N GLY A 232 1.95 15.65 14.81
CA GLY A 232 0.85 16.62 14.78
C GLY A 232 -0.37 16.17 13.99
N PHE A 233 -0.61 14.85 13.88
CA PHE A 233 -1.79 14.33 13.17
C PHE A 233 -3.10 14.84 13.77
N ARG A 234 -4.09 15.11 12.90
CA ARG A 234 -5.40 15.69 13.24
C ARG A 234 -6.58 14.79 12.87
N SER A 235 -6.31 13.53 12.56
CA SER A 235 -7.27 12.47 12.28
C SER A 235 -6.60 11.14 12.65
N ILE A 236 -7.39 10.16 13.06
CA ILE A 236 -6.91 8.87 13.56
C ILE A 236 -7.61 7.74 12.79
N LYS A 237 -6.83 6.76 12.35
CA LYS A 237 -7.34 5.51 11.79
C LYS A 237 -6.81 4.33 12.59
N LEU A 238 -7.69 3.45 13.05
CA LEU A 238 -7.32 2.19 13.68
C LEU A 238 -7.46 1.03 12.68
N LYS A 239 -6.35 0.33 12.42
CA LYS A 239 -6.38 -0.99 11.80
C LYS A 239 -6.98 -2.00 12.79
N ALA A 240 -7.99 -2.72 12.32
CA ALA A 240 -8.81 -3.65 13.07
C ALA A 240 -8.86 -5.02 12.35
N GLY A 241 -9.81 -5.87 12.72
CA GLY A 241 -9.97 -7.22 12.18
C GLY A 241 -8.93 -8.21 12.70
N ALA A 242 -8.08 -7.80 13.64
CA ALA A 242 -7.03 -8.63 14.23
C ALA A 242 -7.41 -9.16 15.61
N LEU A 243 -8.20 -8.40 16.38
CA LEU A 243 -8.67 -8.78 17.71
C LEU A 243 -10.19 -8.99 17.71
N HIS A 244 -10.74 -9.35 18.87
CA HIS A 244 -12.19 -9.44 19.01
C HIS A 244 -12.83 -8.05 18.81
N PRO A 245 -13.93 -7.93 18.05
CA PRO A 245 -14.55 -6.63 17.74
C PRO A 245 -14.84 -5.76 18.97
N ASP A 246 -15.18 -6.36 20.11
CA ASP A 246 -15.40 -5.61 21.37
C ASP A 246 -14.17 -4.79 21.79
N VAL A 247 -12.96 -5.36 21.67
CA VAL A 247 -11.71 -4.68 22.01
C VAL A 247 -11.46 -3.53 21.03
N GLU A 248 -11.77 -3.73 19.76
CA GLU A 248 -11.58 -2.73 18.70
C GLU A 248 -12.57 -1.56 18.87
N VAL A 249 -13.83 -1.85 19.23
CA VAL A 249 -14.83 -0.84 19.60
C VAL A 249 -14.42 -0.07 20.85
N GLU A 250 -14.02 -0.77 21.92
CA GLU A 250 -13.55 -0.13 23.15
C GLU A 250 -12.34 0.77 22.90
N SER A 251 -11.45 0.38 21.98
CA SER A 251 -10.30 1.19 21.58
C SER A 251 -10.72 2.48 20.86
N ILE A 252 -11.70 2.42 19.94
CA ILE A 252 -12.23 3.62 19.30
C ILE A 252 -12.92 4.54 20.30
N LEU A 253 -13.70 4.00 21.24
CA LEU A 253 -14.38 4.81 22.27
C LEU A 253 -13.36 5.48 23.21
N ALA A 254 -12.29 4.78 23.59
CA ALA A 254 -11.22 5.36 24.38
C ALA A 254 -10.47 6.47 23.63
N LEU A 255 -10.23 6.29 22.32
CA LEU A 255 -9.67 7.35 21.47
C LEU A 255 -10.60 8.57 21.38
N ALA A 256 -11.91 8.37 21.29
CA ALA A 256 -12.89 9.45 21.24
C ALA A 256 -12.94 10.25 22.55
N GLU A 257 -12.79 9.58 23.69
CA GLU A 257 -12.71 10.22 25.01
C GLU A 257 -11.41 11.02 25.17
N GLU A 258 -10.27 10.45 24.77
CA GLU A 258 -8.97 11.11 24.90
C GLU A 258 -8.79 12.27 23.91
N PHE A 259 -9.29 12.12 22.68
CA PHE A 259 -9.10 13.09 21.60
C PHE A 259 -10.43 13.65 21.07
N PRO A 260 -11.21 14.35 21.90
CA PRO A 260 -12.54 14.80 21.54
C PRO A 260 -12.50 15.72 20.31
N GLY A 261 -13.30 15.37 19.29
CA GLY A 261 -13.44 16.15 18.06
C GLY A 261 -12.43 15.81 16.96
N LEU A 262 -11.45 14.93 17.20
CA LEU A 262 -10.65 14.39 16.10
C LEU A 262 -11.46 13.37 15.30
N PRO A 263 -11.42 13.38 13.96
CA PRO A 263 -12.04 12.36 13.14
C PRO A 263 -11.43 10.97 13.43
N LEU A 264 -12.29 9.97 13.63
CA LEU A 264 -11.91 8.60 13.92
C LEU A 264 -12.39 7.65 12.82
N ARG A 265 -11.53 6.71 12.42
CA ARG A 265 -11.82 5.69 11.42
C ARG A 265 -11.42 4.32 11.97
N ILE A 266 -12.16 3.30 11.58
CA ILE A 266 -11.83 1.90 11.87
C ILE A 266 -11.91 1.08 10.58
N ASP A 267 -10.92 0.21 10.38
CA ASP A 267 -10.77 -0.61 9.17
C ASP A 267 -10.41 -2.06 9.53
N PRO A 268 -11.38 -3.00 9.51
CA PRO A 268 -11.15 -4.41 9.76
C PRO A 268 -10.89 -5.22 8.49
N ASN A 269 -10.71 -4.58 7.33
CA ASN A 269 -10.43 -5.21 6.04
C ASN A 269 -11.32 -6.43 5.71
N GLY A 270 -12.62 -6.28 5.93
CA GLY A 270 -13.65 -7.28 5.63
C GLY A 270 -13.71 -8.45 6.59
N ALA A 271 -13.03 -8.40 7.73
CA ALA A 271 -12.94 -9.51 8.68
C ALA A 271 -14.27 -9.84 9.39
N TRP A 272 -15.22 -8.90 9.44
CA TRP A 272 -16.44 -9.11 10.21
C TRP A 272 -17.54 -9.80 9.40
N ARG A 273 -18.42 -10.51 10.11
CA ARG A 273 -19.71 -10.94 9.57
C ARG A 273 -20.68 -9.76 9.54
N HIS A 274 -21.70 -9.86 8.70
CA HIS A 274 -22.75 -8.83 8.57
C HIS A 274 -23.31 -8.36 9.92
N ASP A 275 -23.79 -9.29 10.75
CA ASP A 275 -24.40 -8.96 12.05
C ASP A 275 -23.39 -8.32 13.03
N THR A 276 -22.13 -8.76 12.98
CA THR A 276 -21.04 -8.16 13.77
C THR A 276 -20.76 -6.73 13.33
N ALA A 277 -20.68 -6.49 12.01
CA ALA A 277 -20.48 -5.16 11.47
C ALA A 277 -21.62 -4.20 11.83
N LEU A 278 -22.88 -4.67 11.85
CA LEU A 278 -24.02 -3.86 12.29
C LEU A 278 -23.99 -3.57 13.79
N ASP A 279 -23.60 -4.52 14.63
CA ASP A 279 -23.43 -4.25 16.06
C ASP A 279 -22.34 -3.20 16.30
N VAL A 280 -21.19 -3.33 15.63
CA VAL A 280 -20.10 -2.34 15.71
C VAL A 280 -20.56 -0.98 15.21
N ALA A 281 -21.20 -0.92 14.04
CA ALA A 281 -21.75 0.32 13.48
C ALA A 281 -22.70 1.02 14.45
N ARG A 282 -23.62 0.26 15.08
CA ARG A 282 -24.55 0.79 16.08
C ARG A 282 -23.84 1.33 17.32
N ARG A 283 -22.78 0.68 17.78
CA ARG A 283 -22.01 1.08 18.98
C ARG A 283 -21.12 2.29 18.75
N LEU A 284 -20.72 2.51 17.50
CA LEU A 284 -19.84 3.60 17.08
C LEU A 284 -20.59 4.69 16.29
N ASP A 285 -21.92 4.65 16.29
CA ASP A 285 -22.76 5.67 15.66
C ASP A 285 -22.52 7.05 16.31
N GLY A 286 -22.32 8.06 15.48
CA GLY A 286 -21.93 9.41 15.90
C GLY A 286 -20.48 9.56 16.38
N VAL A 287 -19.66 8.50 16.38
CA VAL A 287 -18.24 8.54 16.79
C VAL A 287 -17.31 8.57 15.58
N LEU A 288 -17.61 7.77 14.55
CA LEU A 288 -16.75 7.61 13.39
C LEU A 288 -16.96 8.71 12.34
N GLU A 289 -15.87 9.11 11.68
CA GLU A 289 -15.92 9.85 10.42
C GLU A 289 -16.44 8.96 9.29
N TYR A 290 -15.96 7.71 9.25
CA TYR A 290 -16.48 6.66 8.40
C TYR A 290 -16.05 5.27 8.88
N LEU A 291 -16.78 4.25 8.43
CA LEU A 291 -16.45 2.84 8.65
C LEU A 291 -15.86 2.25 7.36
N GLU A 292 -14.61 1.83 7.40
CA GLU A 292 -13.91 1.33 6.21
C GLU A 292 -13.98 -0.19 6.14
N ASP A 293 -14.32 -0.74 4.98
CA ASP A 293 -14.35 -2.18 4.67
C ASP A 293 -14.78 -3.09 5.85
N PRO A 294 -15.96 -2.90 6.49
CA PRO A 294 -16.41 -3.76 7.58
C PRO A 294 -16.63 -5.22 7.15
N VAL A 295 -17.05 -5.42 5.90
CA VAL A 295 -17.37 -6.73 5.31
C VAL A 295 -16.82 -6.82 3.89
N LEU A 296 -16.67 -8.03 3.37
CA LEU A 296 -16.20 -8.24 2.00
C LEU A 296 -17.28 -7.97 0.94
N GLY A 297 -16.85 -7.38 -0.16
CA GLY A 297 -17.62 -7.29 -1.41
C GLY A 297 -18.67 -6.18 -1.45
N ILE A 298 -18.99 -5.74 -2.67
CA ILE A 298 -19.92 -4.63 -2.94
C ILE A 298 -21.30 -4.87 -2.34
N ASP A 299 -21.85 -6.09 -2.50
CA ASP A 299 -23.18 -6.43 -1.97
C ASP A 299 -23.23 -6.39 -0.43
N GLY A 300 -22.16 -6.83 0.24
CA GLY A 300 -22.06 -6.78 1.69
C GLY A 300 -22.02 -5.34 2.18
N MET A 301 -21.15 -4.53 1.57
CA MET A 301 -21.00 -3.11 1.88
C MET A 301 -22.32 -2.34 1.66
N SER A 302 -22.99 -2.54 0.53
CA SER A 302 -24.31 -1.97 0.24
C SER A 302 -25.35 -2.25 1.32
N ARG A 303 -25.42 -3.50 1.80
CA ARG A 303 -26.37 -3.87 2.86
C ARG A 303 -26.00 -3.23 4.19
N ILE A 304 -24.72 -3.20 4.55
CA ILE A 304 -24.28 -2.50 5.77
C ILE A 304 -24.61 -1.01 5.70
N HIS A 305 -24.36 -0.34 4.57
CA HIS A 305 -24.70 1.07 4.42
C HIS A 305 -26.22 1.30 4.55
N ALA A 306 -27.03 0.50 3.85
CA ALA A 306 -28.48 0.62 3.87
C ALA A 306 -29.10 0.39 5.27
N GLU A 307 -28.52 -0.50 6.07
CA GLU A 307 -29.04 -0.88 7.40
C GLU A 307 -28.49 0.00 8.53
N SER A 308 -27.24 0.48 8.43
CA SER A 308 -26.60 1.30 9.46
C SER A 308 -26.70 2.82 9.21
N GLY A 309 -26.79 3.25 7.96
CA GLY A 309 -26.73 4.66 7.56
C GLY A 309 -25.35 5.32 7.68
N LEU A 310 -24.33 4.61 8.17
CA LEU A 310 -22.97 5.16 8.28
C LEU A 310 -22.31 5.27 6.89
N PRO A 311 -21.54 6.34 6.63
CA PRO A 311 -20.74 6.42 5.41
C PRO A 311 -19.68 5.31 5.42
N LEU A 312 -19.62 4.55 4.33
CA LEU A 312 -18.64 3.49 4.17
C LEU A 312 -17.50 3.91 3.25
N ALA A 313 -16.29 3.53 3.63
CA ALA A 313 -15.09 3.71 2.84
C ALA A 313 -14.54 2.37 2.34
N THR A 314 -13.79 2.37 1.23
CA THR A 314 -13.15 1.14 0.75
C THR A 314 -11.80 1.37 0.07
N ASN A 315 -10.89 0.43 0.28
CA ASN A 315 -9.76 0.12 -0.59
C ASN A 315 -9.73 -1.37 -0.99
N MET A 316 -10.85 -2.09 -0.86
CA MET A 316 -10.93 -3.52 -1.15
C MET A 316 -11.95 -3.84 -2.24
N CYS A 317 -13.22 -3.44 -2.08
CA CYS A 317 -14.27 -3.84 -3.01
C CYS A 317 -14.34 -2.97 -4.27
N VAL A 318 -13.68 -1.80 -4.26
CA VAL A 318 -13.52 -0.91 -5.42
C VAL A 318 -12.04 -0.55 -5.60
N VAL A 319 -11.31 -1.38 -6.34
CA VAL A 319 -9.87 -1.20 -6.60
C VAL A 319 -9.49 -1.16 -8.08
N GLU A 320 -10.50 -1.13 -8.96
CA GLU A 320 -10.35 -1.07 -10.40
C GLU A 320 -11.53 -0.28 -11.00
N THR A 321 -11.34 0.29 -12.19
CA THR A 321 -12.34 1.14 -12.85
C THR A 321 -13.68 0.42 -13.06
N GLU A 322 -13.66 -0.88 -13.35
CA GLU A 322 -14.88 -1.66 -13.57
C GLU A 322 -15.73 -1.88 -12.31
N HIS A 323 -15.13 -1.73 -11.12
CA HIS A 323 -15.82 -1.86 -9.84
C HIS A 323 -16.65 -0.61 -9.49
N ILE A 324 -16.35 0.55 -10.08
CA ILE A 324 -16.96 1.83 -9.73
C ILE A 324 -18.47 1.83 -10.02
N LEU A 325 -18.87 1.46 -11.24
CA LEU A 325 -20.29 1.52 -11.62
C LEU A 325 -21.18 0.56 -10.80
N PRO A 326 -20.79 -0.70 -10.54
CA PRO A 326 -21.52 -1.57 -9.61
C PRO A 326 -21.66 -0.97 -8.20
N ALA A 327 -20.57 -0.40 -7.64
CA ALA A 327 -20.60 0.19 -6.30
C ALA A 327 -21.53 1.41 -6.22
N VAL A 328 -21.48 2.30 -7.21
CA VAL A 328 -22.36 3.47 -7.29
C VAL A 328 -23.83 3.05 -7.44
N ARG A 329 -24.13 2.04 -8.27
CA ARG A 329 -25.51 1.58 -8.50
C ARG A 329 -26.14 0.93 -7.26
N SER A 330 -25.32 0.34 -6.40
CA SER A 330 -25.75 -0.33 -5.17
C SER A 330 -25.60 0.54 -3.93
N ASP A 331 -25.11 1.78 -4.07
CA ASP A 331 -24.80 2.69 -2.96
C ASP A 331 -23.89 2.04 -1.90
N ALA A 332 -22.93 1.23 -2.38
CA ALA A 332 -22.07 0.42 -1.51
C ALA A 332 -20.97 1.21 -0.82
N VAL A 333 -20.60 2.36 -1.37
CA VAL A 333 -19.40 3.12 -0.98
C VAL A 333 -19.70 4.61 -1.09
N GLN A 334 -19.43 5.34 -0.03
CA GLN A 334 -19.57 6.80 0.01
C GLN A 334 -18.20 7.48 -0.06
N ILE A 335 -17.11 6.76 0.24
CA ILE A 335 -15.75 7.29 0.25
C ILE A 335 -14.81 6.29 -0.42
N LEU A 336 -14.14 6.70 -1.49
CA LEU A 336 -13.14 5.86 -2.14
C LEU A 336 -11.74 6.25 -1.66
N LEU A 337 -10.97 5.27 -1.17
CA LEU A 337 -9.55 5.48 -0.89
C LEU A 337 -8.76 5.29 -2.19
N SER A 338 -8.25 6.40 -2.69
CA SER A 338 -7.35 6.41 -3.84
C SER A 338 -5.98 5.83 -3.48
N ASP A 339 -5.29 5.24 -4.45
CA ASP A 339 -3.92 4.78 -4.28
C ASP A 339 -3.23 4.67 -5.65
N HIS A 340 -2.29 5.57 -5.90
CA HIS A 340 -1.62 5.63 -7.19
C HIS A 340 -0.81 4.37 -7.52
N HIS A 341 -0.40 3.57 -6.51
CA HIS A 341 0.41 2.38 -6.72
C HIS A 341 -0.35 1.27 -7.47
N TYR A 342 -1.68 1.23 -7.40
CA TYR A 342 -2.50 0.24 -8.13
C TYR A 342 -3.55 0.84 -9.05
N TRP A 343 -3.90 2.12 -8.90
CA TRP A 343 -4.74 2.84 -9.86
C TRP A 343 -3.99 3.32 -11.11
N GLY A 344 -2.66 3.16 -11.15
CA GLY A 344 -1.84 3.41 -12.33
C GLY A 344 -1.27 4.83 -12.42
N GLY A 345 -0.70 5.32 -11.32
CA GLY A 345 0.03 6.58 -11.29
C GLY A 345 -0.81 7.80 -10.91
N LEU A 346 -0.14 8.96 -10.92
CA LEU A 346 -0.68 10.20 -10.34
C LEU A 346 -1.76 10.83 -11.22
N ARG A 347 -1.61 10.77 -12.55
CA ARG A 347 -2.63 11.30 -13.47
C ARG A 347 -3.95 10.53 -13.37
N ARG A 348 -3.90 9.19 -13.34
CA ARG A 348 -5.10 8.35 -13.16
C ARG A 348 -5.75 8.54 -11.79
N THR A 349 -4.94 8.81 -10.76
CA THR A 349 -5.45 9.15 -9.43
C THR A 349 -6.26 10.46 -9.46
N LYS A 350 -5.84 11.48 -10.24
CA LYS A 350 -6.64 12.68 -10.48
C LYS A 350 -7.92 12.41 -11.26
N GLU A 351 -7.87 11.55 -12.27
CA GLU A 351 -9.05 11.14 -13.04
C GLU A 351 -10.07 10.41 -12.14
N LEU A 352 -9.59 9.52 -11.26
CA LEU A 352 -10.41 8.85 -10.26
C LEU A 352 -11.12 9.86 -9.33
N ALA A 353 -10.41 10.90 -8.90
CA ALA A 353 -11.01 11.94 -8.07
C ALA A 353 -12.15 12.69 -8.79
N ALA A 354 -12.00 12.98 -10.09
CA ALA A 354 -13.07 13.57 -10.89
C ALA A 354 -14.26 12.63 -11.08
N ILE A 355 -14.02 11.32 -11.21
CA ILE A 355 -15.11 10.32 -11.23
C ILE A 355 -15.85 10.33 -9.89
N CYS A 356 -15.14 10.35 -8.77
CA CYS A 356 -15.75 10.40 -7.44
C CYS A 356 -16.62 11.64 -7.27
N GLU A 357 -16.16 12.81 -7.73
CA GLU A 357 -16.97 14.04 -7.75
C GLU A 357 -18.26 13.85 -8.56
N ALA A 358 -18.16 13.30 -9.78
CA ALA A 358 -19.30 13.06 -10.66
C ALA A 358 -20.32 12.05 -10.10
N THR A 359 -19.88 11.16 -9.21
CA THR A 359 -20.71 10.14 -8.58
C THR A 359 -21.05 10.45 -7.11
N ASN A 360 -20.75 11.66 -6.63
CA ASN A 360 -20.97 12.10 -5.25
C ASN A 360 -20.32 11.19 -4.19
N MET A 361 -19.16 10.60 -4.52
CA MET A 361 -18.30 9.90 -3.57
C MET A 361 -17.21 10.85 -3.06
N GLY A 362 -16.89 10.78 -1.77
CA GLY A 362 -15.72 11.42 -1.22
C GLY A 362 -14.43 10.71 -1.62
N VAL A 363 -13.30 11.43 -1.52
CA VAL A 363 -11.97 10.88 -1.82
C VAL A 363 -11.10 10.97 -0.57
N SER A 364 -10.53 9.82 -0.20
CA SER A 364 -9.43 9.68 0.76
C SER A 364 -8.23 9.02 0.04
N MET A 365 -7.21 8.60 0.77
CA MET A 365 -6.04 7.92 0.19
C MET A 365 -5.58 6.76 1.06
N HIS A 366 -5.50 5.58 0.46
CA HIS A 366 -4.95 4.38 1.07
C HIS A 366 -3.42 4.40 1.06
N SER A 367 -2.83 3.60 1.95
CA SER A 367 -1.39 3.44 2.10
C SER A 367 -1.05 1.99 2.45
N ASN A 368 0.09 1.51 1.95
CA ASN A 368 0.83 0.37 2.51
C ASN A 368 2.16 0.85 3.09
N SER A 369 2.93 -0.01 3.75
CA SER A 369 4.34 0.28 4.08
C SER A 369 5.06 0.81 2.83
N HIS A 370 5.62 2.02 2.91
CA HIS A 370 6.18 2.78 1.77
C HIS A 370 7.30 3.70 2.24
N LEU A 371 8.14 4.19 1.32
CA LEU A 371 9.26 5.07 1.65
C LEU A 371 8.99 6.52 1.22
N GLY A 372 10.05 7.34 1.22
CA GLY A 372 9.97 8.78 0.93
C GLY A 372 9.59 9.12 -0.51
N VAL A 373 9.86 8.23 -1.47
CA VAL A 373 9.48 8.45 -2.88
C VAL A 373 7.97 8.34 -3.02
N SER A 374 7.36 7.27 -2.50
CA SER A 374 5.90 7.16 -2.43
C SER A 374 5.27 8.31 -1.65
N LEU A 375 5.84 8.69 -0.50
CA LEU A 375 5.32 9.80 0.31
C LEU A 375 5.27 11.12 -0.48
N ALA A 376 6.35 11.43 -1.22
CA ALA A 376 6.40 12.62 -2.07
C ALA A 376 5.37 12.55 -3.21
N ALA A 377 5.24 11.39 -3.86
CA ALA A 377 4.27 11.18 -4.94
C ALA A 377 2.81 11.34 -4.44
N MET A 378 2.48 10.69 -3.31
CA MET A 378 1.20 10.83 -2.60
C MET A 378 0.92 12.29 -2.25
N THR A 379 1.90 13.00 -1.69
CA THR A 379 1.76 14.42 -1.31
C THR A 379 1.49 15.29 -2.53
N HIS A 380 2.23 15.11 -3.62
CA HIS A 380 2.05 15.92 -4.83
C HIS A 380 0.68 15.72 -5.48
N VAL A 381 0.19 14.47 -5.57
CA VAL A 381 -1.13 14.21 -6.16
C VAL A 381 -2.25 14.67 -5.23
N ALA A 382 -2.15 14.40 -3.92
CA ALA A 382 -3.11 14.87 -2.92
C ALA A 382 -3.22 16.40 -2.93
N ALA A 383 -2.10 17.11 -3.04
CA ALA A 383 -2.09 18.57 -3.11
C ALA A 383 -2.82 19.11 -4.35
N ALA A 384 -2.94 18.33 -5.43
CA ALA A 384 -3.56 18.74 -6.69
C ALA A 384 -5.01 18.22 -6.87
N ILE A 385 -5.56 17.47 -5.91
CA ILE A 385 -6.96 17.00 -5.95
C ILE A 385 -7.88 18.02 -5.25
N PRO A 386 -8.89 18.59 -5.93
CA PRO A 386 -9.77 19.59 -5.32
C PRO A 386 -10.69 19.00 -4.25
N ASN A 387 -11.31 17.87 -4.55
CA ASN A 387 -12.31 17.18 -3.73
C ASN A 387 -11.69 16.12 -2.78
N LEU A 388 -10.42 16.27 -2.41
CA LEU A 388 -9.79 15.45 -1.37
C LEU A 388 -10.34 15.90 -0.02
N ALA A 389 -11.48 15.33 0.36
CA ALA A 389 -12.26 15.74 1.52
C ALA A 389 -11.68 15.19 2.84
N TYR A 390 -10.92 14.10 2.76
CA TYR A 390 -10.44 13.34 3.92
C TYR A 390 -8.91 13.29 3.94
N THR A 391 -8.34 13.23 5.15
CA THR A 391 -6.88 13.07 5.35
C THR A 391 -6.36 11.77 4.74
N CYS A 392 -5.17 11.80 4.14
CA CYS A 392 -4.53 10.62 3.56
C CYS A 392 -4.02 9.67 4.64
N ASP A 393 -4.00 8.36 4.37
CA ASP A 393 -3.31 7.42 5.24
C ASP A 393 -1.81 7.40 4.95
N THR A 394 -0.99 7.09 5.96
CA THR A 394 0.44 6.84 5.77
C THR A 394 0.99 5.85 6.79
N HIS A 395 1.82 4.93 6.31
CA HIS A 395 2.64 4.05 7.16
C HIS A 395 3.98 4.68 7.55
N PHE A 396 4.30 5.88 7.05
CA PHE A 396 5.62 6.48 7.19
C PHE A 396 6.15 6.55 8.63
N PRO A 397 5.33 6.82 9.67
CA PRO A 397 5.77 6.79 11.06
C PRO A 397 6.31 5.43 11.54
N TRP A 398 5.86 4.33 10.94
CA TRP A 398 6.26 2.97 11.28
C TRP A 398 7.60 2.57 10.67
N ASN A 399 7.99 3.24 9.59
CA ASN A 399 9.25 2.98 8.92
C ASN A 399 10.40 3.14 9.91
N ARG A 400 11.21 2.09 10.03
CA ARG A 400 12.55 2.23 10.57
C ARG A 400 13.54 2.28 9.43
N ALA A 401 14.57 3.11 9.62
CA ALA A 401 15.82 2.94 8.91
C ALA A 401 16.42 1.59 9.32
N ALA A 402 16.00 0.51 8.65
CA ALA A 402 16.84 -0.66 8.58
C ALA A 402 18.00 -0.31 7.65
N PHE A 403 19.23 -0.47 8.15
CA PHE A 403 20.47 -0.43 7.35
C PHE A 403 21.06 0.94 6.96
N THR A 404 20.77 2.05 7.65
CA THR A 404 21.55 3.30 7.39
C THR A 404 23.01 3.23 7.83
N ASP A 405 23.40 2.28 8.68
CA ASP A 405 24.80 2.06 9.05
C ASP A 405 25.53 1.06 8.14
N ALA A 406 24.82 0.40 7.20
CA ALA A 406 25.38 -0.65 6.34
C ALA A 406 25.33 -0.34 4.84
N LEU A 407 24.60 0.69 4.40
CA LEU A 407 24.65 1.14 3.02
C LEU A 407 25.91 2.00 2.81
N PRO A 408 26.86 1.61 1.93
CA PRO A 408 27.96 2.46 1.56
C PRO A 408 27.39 3.77 1.01
N ARG A 409 27.83 4.89 1.57
CA ARG A 409 27.66 6.19 0.91
C ARG A 409 28.52 6.14 -0.36
N TYR A 410 27.88 6.09 -1.52
CA TYR A 410 28.55 6.21 -2.82
C TYR A 410 28.80 7.67 -3.16
#